data_AF-K2MNM1-F1
#
_entry.id   AF-K2MNM1-F1
#
_cell.length_a   1.000
_cell.length_b   1.000
_cell.length_c   1.000
_cell.angle_alpha   90.00
_cell.angle_beta   90.00
_cell.angle_gamma   90.00
#
_symmetry.space_group_name_H-M   'P 1'
#
loop_
_entity.id
_entity.type
_entity.pdbx_description
1 polymer ?
#
loop_
_entity_poly.entity_id
_entity_poly.type
_entity_poly.pdbx_seq_one_letter_code
_entity_poly.pdbx_strand_id
1 'polypeptide(L)'
;MLVGQYGRTPADVCQSRTDTAESGLFLVKGEVGVEKDKGKKIHWNDTHVILCSLFKHDQGSWTGLVGGGGSGVKMKDDTLVLPVEGTMRKDNKDEKTFLLIIYSLKGTNSWKLSKGISADGCSDPSVVEWKDKLMMMTACDDGRRRVYESGDKGESWTEALGTLSRVWGNKRDGTRRVRSGFITATVDSVDNRNVMLVTLPVYANDNLNGVLHLWLTDNTHIVDIGPVSGND
;
A
#
# COMPACT_ATOMS: atom_id res chain seq x y z
N MET A 1 -1.67 13.02 -2.10
CA MET A 1 -0.52 12.40 -1.40
C MET A 1 -0.90 12.21 0.05
N LEU A 2 -0.64 11.04 0.64
CA LEU A 2 -0.84 10.79 2.07
C LEU A 2 0.54 10.74 2.74
N VAL A 3 0.72 11.51 3.80
CA VAL A 3 2.00 11.63 4.53
C VAL A 3 1.78 11.51 6.03
N GLY A 4 2.75 10.91 6.72
CA GLY A 4 2.85 10.99 8.16
C GLY A 4 3.61 12.24 8.56
N GLN A 5 3.09 12.98 9.53
CA GLN A 5 3.84 14.02 10.24
C GLN A 5 4.13 13.49 11.65
N TYR A 6 5.36 13.72 12.13
CA TYR A 6 5.80 13.27 13.44
C TYR A 6 6.44 14.43 14.20
N GLY A 7 5.93 14.68 15.41
CA GLY A 7 6.43 15.71 16.31
C GLY A 7 7.64 15.26 17.13
N ARG A 8 8.23 16.19 17.87
CA ARG A 8 9.38 15.90 18.76
C ARG A 8 8.99 15.12 20.01
N THR A 9 7.73 15.19 20.43
CA THR A 9 7.25 14.46 21.60
C THR A 9 6.79 13.09 21.12
N PRO A 10 7.25 11.98 21.74
CA PRO A 10 6.76 10.64 21.45
C PRO A 10 5.32 10.51 21.96
N ALA A 11 4.38 11.10 21.24
CA ALA A 11 2.98 10.78 21.36
C ALA A 11 2.72 9.58 20.46
N ASP A 12 2.09 8.53 21.00
CA ASP A 12 1.51 7.48 20.17
C ASP A 12 0.61 8.17 19.13
N VAL A 13 0.72 7.76 17.86
CA VAL A 13 -0.09 8.33 16.78
C VAL A 13 -1.54 8.26 17.22
N CYS A 14 -2.21 9.42 17.26
CA CYS A 14 -3.63 9.55 17.62
C CYS A 14 -4.05 9.45 19.10
N GLN A 15 -3.21 9.82 20.08
CA GLN A 15 -3.66 10.03 21.47
C GLN A 15 -4.30 11.41 21.76
N SER A 16 -4.08 12.42 20.91
CA SER A 16 -4.62 13.77 21.11
C SER A 16 -6.12 13.84 20.77
N ARG A 17 -6.96 14.19 21.75
CA ARG A 17 -8.40 14.50 21.57
C ARG A 17 -8.66 15.90 20.98
N THR A 18 -7.61 16.63 20.60
CA THR A 18 -7.68 18.00 20.09
C THR A 18 -6.92 18.13 18.76
N ASP A 19 -7.33 19.10 17.93
CA ASP A 19 -6.75 19.48 16.62
C ASP A 19 -5.26 19.90 16.64
N THR A 20 -4.59 19.71 17.78
CA THR A 20 -3.18 20.00 18.04
C THR A 20 -2.35 18.71 18.08
N ALA A 21 -2.67 17.72 17.24
CA ALA A 21 -1.91 16.48 17.19
C ALA A 21 -0.51 16.75 16.61
N GLU A 22 0.53 16.60 17.43
CA GLU A 22 1.92 16.75 17.01
C GLU A 22 2.37 15.68 15.99
N SER A 23 1.67 14.55 15.95
CA SER A 23 1.86 13.46 15.01
C SER A 23 0.52 12.99 14.42
N GLY A 24 0.46 12.72 13.11
CA GLY A 24 -0.77 12.31 12.44
C GLY A 24 -0.62 11.99 10.95
N LEU A 25 -1.73 11.58 10.32
CA LEU A 25 -1.82 11.33 8.89
C LEU A 25 -2.47 12.52 8.18
N PHE A 26 -1.83 12.97 7.10
CA PHE A 26 -2.19 14.18 6.39
C PHE A 26 -2.32 13.92 4.90
N LEU A 27 -3.35 14.49 4.30
CA LEU A 27 -3.58 14.47 2.87
C LEU A 27 -3.18 15.81 2.26
N VAL A 28 -2.30 15.77 1.26
CA VAL A 28 -1.89 16.94 0.48
C VAL A 28 -2.35 16.77 -0.96
N LYS A 29 -3.04 17.76 -1.50
CA LYS A 29 -3.50 17.79 -2.90
C LYS A 29 -2.53 18.64 -3.74
N GLY A 30 -2.03 18.06 -4.83
CA GLY A 30 -1.26 18.79 -5.84
C GLY A 30 -2.08 18.93 -7.11
N GLU A 31 -2.16 20.15 -7.66
CA GLU A 31 -2.81 20.45 -8.93
C GLU A 31 -1.75 20.75 -9.99
N VAL A 32 -1.77 20.00 -11.09
CA VAL A 32 -0.82 20.19 -12.19
C VAL A 32 -1.38 21.26 -13.13
N GLY A 33 -0.74 22.44 -13.13
CA GLY A 33 -1.03 23.51 -14.06
C GLY A 33 -0.29 23.31 -15.38
N VAL A 34 -1.02 23.36 -16.49
CA VAL A 34 -0.45 23.39 -17.85
C VAL A 34 -0.60 24.80 -18.41
N GLU A 35 0.38 25.66 -18.18
CA GLU A 35 0.46 26.96 -18.84
C GLU A 35 1.12 26.76 -20.21
N LYS A 36 0.44 27.16 -21.30
CA LYS A 36 0.86 26.89 -22.69
C LYS A 36 2.30 27.34 -23.01
N ASP A 37 2.83 28.33 -22.29
CA ASP A 37 4.14 28.95 -22.57
C ASP A 37 5.13 28.98 -21.38
N LYS A 38 4.79 28.40 -20.21
CA LYS A 38 5.58 28.53 -18.96
C LYS A 38 5.98 27.19 -18.31
N GLY A 39 5.85 26.09 -19.05
CA GLY A 39 6.13 24.75 -18.55
C GLY A 39 5.06 24.23 -17.58
N LYS A 40 5.19 22.97 -17.17
CA LYS A 40 4.26 22.32 -16.24
C LYS A 40 4.63 22.71 -14.81
N LYS A 41 3.68 23.26 -14.04
CA LYS A 41 3.86 23.61 -12.63
C LYS A 41 2.94 22.75 -11.77
N ILE A 42 3.34 22.52 -10.52
CA ILE A 42 2.50 21.83 -9.53
C ILE A 42 2.19 22.83 -8.42
N HIS A 43 0.91 23.13 -8.23
CA HIS A 43 0.44 23.91 -7.10
C HIS A 43 0.02 22.95 -5.98
N TRP A 44 0.69 23.03 -4.83
CA TRP A 44 0.33 22.24 -3.66
C TRP A 44 -0.66 23.03 -2.81
N ASN A 45 -1.86 22.48 -2.65
CA ASN A 45 -2.94 23.07 -1.87
C ASN A 45 -2.84 22.68 -0.39
N ASP A 46 -3.75 23.21 0.41
CA ASP A 46 -3.83 22.99 1.84
C ASP A 46 -3.83 21.52 2.25
N THR A 47 -3.14 21.28 3.36
CA THR A 47 -3.03 19.99 4.00
C THR A 47 -4.30 19.70 4.79
N HIS A 48 -4.92 18.54 4.55
CA HIS A 48 -6.11 18.07 5.26
C HIS A 48 -5.71 17.00 6.27
N VAL A 49 -6.06 17.22 7.54
CA VAL A 49 -5.85 16.23 8.61
C VAL A 49 -6.81 15.06 8.40
N ILE A 50 -6.29 13.85 8.40
CA ILE A 50 -7.13 12.65 8.50
C ILE A 50 -7.40 12.41 9.98
N LEU A 51 -8.63 12.74 10.39
CA LEU A 51 -9.02 12.73 11.80
C LEU A 51 -8.82 11.35 12.43
N CYS A 52 -8.19 11.37 13.60
CA CYS A 52 -7.93 10.17 14.40
C CYS A 52 -9.19 9.41 14.81
N SER A 53 -10.36 10.07 14.80
CA SER A 53 -11.65 9.43 15.06
C SER A 53 -12.00 8.33 14.04
N LEU A 54 -11.44 8.38 12.82
CA LEU A 54 -11.59 7.34 11.80
C LEU A 54 -10.94 6.01 12.22
N PHE A 55 -10.05 6.03 13.21
CA PHE A 55 -9.25 4.88 13.63
C PHE A 55 -9.78 4.21 14.91
N LYS A 56 -10.95 4.63 15.40
CA LYS A 56 -11.63 3.93 16.50
C LYS A 56 -12.21 2.63 15.98
N HIS A 57 -11.46 1.54 16.16
CA HIS A 57 -11.93 0.20 15.87
C HIS A 57 -12.29 -0.52 17.17
N ASP A 58 -13.41 -1.23 17.20
CA ASP A 58 -13.96 -1.87 18.40
C ASP A 58 -13.14 -3.08 18.93
N GLN A 59 -11.95 -3.35 18.37
CA GLN A 59 -11.23 -4.64 18.53
C GLN A 59 -9.84 -4.53 19.20
N GLY A 60 -9.44 -3.37 19.73
CA GLY A 60 -8.21 -3.24 20.53
C GLY A 60 -7.62 -1.83 20.58
N SER A 61 -6.56 -1.65 21.37
CA SER A 61 -5.82 -0.38 21.48
C SER A 61 -4.82 -0.26 20.33
N TRP A 62 -5.25 0.38 19.25
CA TRP A 62 -4.37 0.74 18.13
C TRP A 62 -3.27 1.69 18.63
N THR A 63 -2.03 1.44 18.23
CA THR A 63 -0.85 2.22 18.62
C THR A 63 -0.35 3.11 17.49
N GLY A 64 -0.67 2.78 16.23
CA GLY A 64 -0.37 3.63 15.11
C GLY A 64 -1.07 3.27 13.81
N LEU A 65 -1.05 4.24 12.89
CA LEU A 65 -1.46 4.06 11.49
C LEU A 65 -0.54 4.91 10.61
N VAL A 66 0.04 4.29 9.59
CA VAL A 66 0.96 4.93 8.65
C VAL A 66 0.55 4.63 7.21
N GLY A 67 0.95 5.47 6.27
CA GLY A 67 0.78 5.14 4.86
C GLY A 67 1.69 3.98 4.48
N GLY A 68 1.20 3.01 3.68
CA GLY A 68 2.05 1.95 3.11
C GLY A 68 3.11 2.49 2.13
N GLY A 69 2.93 3.74 1.71
CA GLY A 69 3.74 4.45 0.73
C GLY A 69 3.63 3.84 -0.67
N GLY A 70 4.47 4.29 -1.60
CA GLY A 70 4.30 3.96 -3.00
C GLY A 70 3.09 4.67 -3.60
N SER A 71 2.38 4.01 -4.51
CA SER A 71 1.21 4.57 -5.20
C SER A 71 -0.08 3.99 -4.65
N GLY A 72 -1.11 4.83 -4.54
CA GLY A 72 -2.49 4.36 -4.45
C GLY A 72 -3.07 4.10 -5.84
N VAL A 73 -4.36 3.75 -5.88
CA VAL A 73 -5.09 3.48 -7.12
C VAL A 73 -6.36 4.33 -7.20
N LYS A 74 -6.65 4.84 -8.40
CA LYS A 74 -7.97 5.34 -8.76
C LYS A 74 -8.70 4.21 -9.46
N MET A 75 -9.76 3.70 -8.84
CA MET A 75 -10.58 2.62 -9.39
C MET A 75 -11.45 3.12 -10.54
N LYS A 76 -12.01 2.20 -11.34
CA LYS A 76 -12.93 2.53 -12.46
C LYS A 76 -14.18 3.30 -12.02
N ASP A 77 -14.66 3.09 -10.80
CA ASP A 77 -15.78 3.83 -10.22
C ASP A 77 -15.39 5.22 -9.65
N ASP A 78 -14.18 5.69 -9.98
CA ASP A 78 -13.54 6.90 -9.48
C ASP A 78 -13.24 6.88 -7.96
N THR A 79 -13.33 5.73 -7.28
CA THR A 79 -12.87 5.60 -5.90
C THR A 79 -11.36 5.77 -5.83
N LEU A 80 -10.88 6.64 -4.95
CA LEU A 80 -9.45 6.76 -4.63
C LEU A 80 -9.14 5.84 -3.47
N VAL A 81 -8.09 5.03 -3.59
CA VAL A 81 -7.66 4.07 -2.57
C VAL A 81 -6.18 4.26 -2.30
N LEU A 82 -5.82 4.34 -1.02
CA LEU A 82 -4.44 4.40 -0.55
C LEU A 82 -4.21 3.27 0.46
N PRO A 83 -3.13 2.48 0.34
CA PRO A 83 -2.83 1.44 1.29
C PRO A 83 -2.26 2.04 2.57
N VAL A 84 -2.68 1.52 3.71
CA VAL A 84 -2.21 1.95 5.04
C VAL A 84 -1.88 0.74 5.91
N GLU A 85 -0.98 0.96 6.84
CA GLU A 85 -0.47 -0.04 7.76
C GLU A 85 -0.77 0.40 9.19
N GLY A 86 -1.46 -0.44 9.93
CA GLY A 86 -1.81 -0.22 11.33
C GLY A 86 -0.97 -1.09 12.25
N THR A 87 -0.75 -0.59 13.47
CA THR A 87 -0.14 -1.35 14.55
C THR A 87 -1.04 -1.39 15.77
N MET A 88 -1.05 -2.54 16.45
CA MET A 88 -1.85 -2.76 17.65
C MET A 88 -1.06 -3.58 18.67
N ARG A 89 -1.25 -3.24 19.95
CA ARG A 89 -0.81 -4.07 21.08
C ARG A 89 -1.92 -5.04 21.46
N LYS A 90 -1.56 -6.31 21.62
CA LYS A 90 -2.45 -7.35 22.14
C LYS A 90 -1.88 -7.87 23.45
N ASP A 91 -2.65 -7.75 24.54
CA ASP A 91 -2.39 -8.40 25.84
C ASP A 91 -0.95 -8.27 26.38
N ASN A 92 -0.36 -7.07 26.37
CA ASN A 92 1.03 -6.80 26.80
C ASN A 92 2.13 -7.57 26.04
N LYS A 93 1.84 -8.07 24.84
CA LYS A 93 2.82 -8.71 23.93
C LYS A 93 3.32 -7.75 22.85
N ASP A 94 4.19 -8.27 22.00
CA ASP A 94 4.76 -7.61 20.83
C ASP A 94 3.69 -6.91 19.97
N GLU A 95 4.06 -5.74 19.47
CA GLU A 95 3.26 -4.94 18.56
C GLU A 95 3.05 -5.71 17.25
N LYS A 96 1.79 -5.86 16.84
CA LYS A 96 1.43 -6.56 15.62
C LYS A 96 1.03 -5.59 14.54
N THR A 97 1.57 -5.82 13.35
CA THR A 97 1.23 -5.09 12.14
C THR A 97 0.05 -5.74 11.42
N PHE A 98 -0.82 -4.89 10.90
CA PHE A 98 -1.93 -5.30 10.05
C PHE A 98 -2.20 -4.27 8.96
N LEU A 99 -2.85 -4.72 7.88
CA LEU A 99 -3.00 -3.94 6.67
C LEU A 99 -4.44 -3.55 6.42
N LEU A 100 -4.61 -2.34 5.90
CA LEU A 100 -5.87 -1.69 5.68
C LEU A 100 -5.77 -0.82 4.42
N ILE A 101 -6.90 -0.23 4.04
CA ILE A 101 -6.93 0.85 3.08
C ILE A 101 -7.67 2.05 3.66
N ILE A 102 -7.29 3.23 3.18
CA ILE A 102 -8.11 4.42 3.28
C ILE A 102 -8.61 4.77 1.89
N TYR A 103 -9.90 5.07 1.77
CA TYR A 103 -10.53 5.32 0.48
C TYR A 103 -11.49 6.51 0.52
N SER A 104 -11.67 7.13 -0.63
CA SER A 104 -12.63 8.21 -0.84
C SER A 104 -13.48 7.90 -2.07
N LEU A 105 -14.80 7.93 -1.91
CA LEU A 105 -15.75 7.64 -2.97
C LEU A 105 -15.91 8.87 -3.87
N LYS A 106 -16.27 8.64 -5.13
CA LYS A 106 -16.59 9.70 -6.09
C LYS A 106 -17.61 10.68 -5.50
N GLY A 107 -17.30 11.97 -5.58
CA GLY A 107 -18.20 13.04 -5.14
C GLY A 107 -18.29 13.21 -3.62
N THR A 108 -17.50 12.47 -2.85
CA THR A 108 -17.39 12.67 -1.39
C THR A 108 -16.12 13.47 -1.06
N ASN A 109 -16.24 14.40 -0.12
CA ASN A 109 -15.10 15.15 0.42
C ASN A 109 -14.53 14.49 1.69
N SER A 110 -14.86 13.22 1.93
CA SER A 110 -14.45 12.48 3.11
C SER A 110 -13.67 11.22 2.75
N TRP A 111 -12.81 10.81 3.68
CA TRP A 111 -12.06 9.57 3.63
C TRP A 111 -12.62 8.59 4.66
N LYS A 112 -12.65 7.32 4.27
CA LYS A 112 -13.08 6.20 5.12
C LYS A 112 -11.94 5.22 5.27
N LEU A 113 -11.84 4.63 6.45
CA LEU A 113 -10.98 3.49 6.70
C LEU A 113 -11.77 2.19 6.42
N SER A 114 -11.14 1.21 5.81
CA SER A 114 -11.73 -0.12 5.65
C SER A 114 -11.86 -0.85 6.99
N LYS A 115 -12.79 -1.80 7.08
CA LYS A 115 -12.96 -2.64 8.29
C LYS A 115 -12.20 -3.96 8.26
N GLY A 116 -12.04 -4.53 7.06
CA GLY A 116 -11.34 -5.80 6.87
C GLY A 116 -9.85 -5.61 7.09
N ILE A 117 -9.30 -6.41 7.99
CA ILE A 117 -7.89 -6.38 8.38
C ILE A 117 -7.21 -7.62 7.78
N SER A 118 -5.96 -7.48 7.28
CA SER A 118 -5.17 -8.62 6.83
C SER A 118 -4.79 -9.58 7.96
N ALA A 119 -4.20 -10.73 7.61
CA ALA A 119 -3.50 -11.53 8.61
C ALA A 119 -2.38 -10.72 9.28
N ASP A 120 -2.14 -11.02 10.56
CA ASP A 120 -1.02 -10.47 11.34
C ASP A 120 0.32 -10.79 10.68
N GLY A 121 1.31 -9.91 10.91
CA GLY A 121 2.69 -10.18 10.53
C GLY A 121 2.97 -9.94 9.05
N CYS A 122 2.25 -8.99 8.45
CA CYS A 122 2.43 -8.52 7.09
C CYS A 122 2.49 -6.99 7.08
N SER A 123 3.36 -6.41 6.23
CA SER A 123 3.64 -4.97 6.13
C SER A 123 3.82 -4.53 4.67
N ASP A 124 4.14 -3.25 4.47
CA ASP A 124 4.51 -2.68 3.17
C ASP A 124 3.47 -2.93 2.05
N PRO A 125 2.18 -2.63 2.28
CA PRO A 125 1.11 -2.94 1.35
C PRO A 125 1.23 -2.12 0.06
N SER A 126 0.94 -2.76 -1.07
CA SER A 126 0.78 -2.11 -2.39
C SER A 126 -0.53 -2.58 -3.02
N VAL A 127 -1.28 -1.66 -3.64
CA VAL A 127 -2.64 -1.93 -4.12
C VAL A 127 -2.82 -1.63 -5.60
N VAL A 128 -3.62 -2.46 -6.27
CA VAL A 128 -4.03 -2.25 -7.66
C VAL A 128 -5.49 -2.67 -7.86
N GLU A 129 -6.12 -2.21 -8.93
CA GLU A 129 -7.43 -2.70 -9.35
C GLU A 129 -7.26 -3.75 -10.46
N TRP A 130 -7.77 -4.95 -10.26
CA TRP A 130 -7.77 -6.03 -11.24
C TRP A 130 -9.17 -6.62 -11.40
N LYS A 131 -9.73 -6.57 -12.62
CA LYS A 131 -11.08 -7.09 -12.94
C LYS A 131 -12.14 -6.69 -11.89
N ASP A 132 -12.20 -5.40 -11.59
CA ASP A 132 -13.15 -4.77 -10.65
C ASP A 132 -12.99 -5.20 -9.18
N LYS A 133 -11.89 -5.90 -8.86
CA LYS A 133 -11.47 -6.20 -7.50
C LYS A 133 -10.25 -5.37 -7.11
N LEU A 134 -10.18 -5.03 -5.84
CA LEU A 134 -8.97 -4.48 -5.25
C LEU A 134 -8.03 -5.63 -4.88
N MET A 135 -6.79 -5.54 -5.31
CA MET A 135 -5.72 -6.49 -4.96
C MET A 135 -4.73 -5.78 -4.04
N MET A 136 -4.28 -6.44 -2.97
CA MET A 136 -3.25 -5.95 -2.07
C MET A 136 -2.11 -6.95 -1.97
N MET A 137 -0.91 -6.55 -2.37
CA MET A 137 0.32 -7.32 -2.18
C MET A 137 1.07 -6.81 -0.95
N THR A 138 1.61 -7.73 -0.15
CA THR A 138 2.33 -7.41 1.10
C THR A 138 3.52 -8.34 1.33
N ALA A 139 4.51 -7.87 2.09
CA ALA A 139 5.60 -8.68 2.64
C ALA A 139 5.25 -9.23 4.04
N CYS A 140 5.40 -10.53 4.24
CA CYS A 140 5.03 -11.19 5.51
C CYS A 140 6.24 -11.82 6.22
N ASP A 141 6.07 -12.15 7.51
CA ASP A 141 7.14 -12.61 8.42
C ASP A 141 7.69 -13.98 8.03
N ASP A 142 6.90 -14.77 7.32
CA ASP A 142 7.31 -16.05 6.74
C ASP A 142 8.17 -15.91 5.47
N GLY A 143 8.61 -14.69 5.16
CA GLY A 143 9.44 -14.36 4.00
C GLY A 143 8.68 -14.38 2.67
N ARG A 144 7.39 -14.73 2.67
CA ARG A 144 6.57 -14.79 1.46
C ARG A 144 5.80 -13.49 1.25
N ARG A 145 5.54 -13.20 -0.02
CA ARG A 145 4.55 -12.20 -0.40
C ARG A 145 3.17 -12.82 -0.36
N ARG A 146 2.26 -12.20 0.36
CA ARG A 146 0.84 -12.56 0.28
C ARG A 146 0.13 -11.55 -0.60
N VAL A 147 -0.84 -12.06 -1.36
CA VAL A 147 -1.72 -11.23 -2.18
C VAL A 147 -3.14 -11.51 -1.74
N TYR A 148 -3.89 -10.46 -1.42
CA TYR A 148 -5.28 -10.53 -1.03
C TYR A 148 -6.16 -9.84 -2.07
N GLU A 149 -7.36 -10.38 -2.29
CA GLU A 149 -8.39 -9.78 -3.12
C GLU A 149 -9.55 -9.29 -2.25
N SER A 150 -10.15 -8.18 -2.64
CA SER A 150 -11.38 -7.65 -2.07
C SER A 150 -12.30 -7.12 -3.17
N GLY A 151 -13.54 -7.64 -3.21
CA GLY A 151 -14.61 -7.13 -4.07
C GLY A 151 -15.44 -6.01 -3.42
N ASP A 152 -15.21 -5.76 -2.13
CA ASP A 152 -16.03 -4.90 -1.27
C ASP A 152 -15.21 -3.74 -0.67
N LYS A 153 -14.14 -3.33 -1.37
CA LYS A 153 -13.29 -2.18 -0.99
C LYS A 153 -12.72 -2.31 0.43
N GLY A 154 -12.25 -3.50 0.76
CA GLY A 154 -11.58 -3.82 2.01
C GLY A 154 -12.51 -4.10 3.19
N GLU A 155 -13.82 -4.29 3.00
CA GLU A 155 -14.66 -4.81 4.09
C GLU A 155 -14.29 -6.26 4.42
N SER A 156 -13.90 -7.06 3.42
CA SER A 156 -13.32 -8.39 3.58
C SER A 156 -12.15 -8.63 2.62
N TRP A 157 -11.21 -9.47 3.06
CA TRP A 157 -10.04 -9.85 2.29
C TRP A 157 -9.95 -11.37 2.17
N THR A 158 -9.71 -11.86 0.95
CA THR A 158 -9.46 -13.28 0.68
C THR A 158 -8.05 -13.44 0.13
N GLU A 159 -7.24 -14.32 0.70
CA GLU A 159 -5.91 -14.61 0.17
C GLU A 159 -6.01 -15.28 -1.21
N ALA A 160 -5.33 -14.74 -2.21
CA ALA A 160 -5.32 -15.18 -3.61
C ALA A 160 -4.44 -16.43 -3.81
N LEU A 161 -4.71 -17.50 -3.06
CA LEU A 161 -3.93 -18.74 -3.02
C LEU A 161 -3.87 -19.50 -4.36
N GLY A 162 -4.88 -19.31 -5.20
CA GLY A 162 -4.96 -19.95 -6.53
C GLY A 162 -4.20 -19.21 -7.63
N THR A 163 -3.63 -18.03 -7.35
CA THR A 163 -3.00 -17.18 -8.38
C THR A 163 -1.66 -16.63 -7.92
N LEU A 164 -1.67 -15.53 -7.15
CA LEU A 164 -0.49 -14.71 -6.91
C LEU A 164 0.07 -14.81 -5.50
N SER A 165 -0.74 -15.25 -4.53
CA SER A 165 -0.26 -15.33 -3.16
C SER A 165 0.81 -16.40 -3.03
N ARG A 166 1.88 -16.09 -2.28
CA ARG A 166 3.00 -16.98 -1.98
C ARG A 166 3.85 -17.40 -3.19
N VAL A 167 3.62 -16.80 -4.36
CA VAL A 167 4.48 -16.98 -5.55
C VAL A 167 5.86 -16.39 -5.31
N TRP A 168 5.92 -15.14 -4.85
CA TRP A 168 7.17 -14.46 -4.56
C TRP A 168 7.51 -14.61 -3.08
N GLY A 169 8.77 -14.91 -2.78
CA GLY A 169 9.24 -14.98 -1.41
C GLY A 169 10.75 -15.14 -1.34
N ASN A 170 11.29 -14.85 -0.16
CA ASN A 170 12.68 -15.10 0.16
C ASN A 170 12.72 -15.92 1.46
N LYS A 171 13.50 -17.01 1.46
CA LYS A 171 13.64 -17.91 2.62
C LYS A 171 14.72 -17.46 3.61
N ARG A 172 15.40 -16.34 3.37
CA ARG A 172 16.50 -15.91 4.24
C ARG A 172 15.97 -15.23 5.50
N ASP A 173 16.33 -15.80 6.64
CA ASP A 173 16.13 -15.18 7.93
C ASP A 173 16.82 -13.81 7.98
N GLY A 174 16.10 -12.81 8.51
CA GLY A 174 16.63 -11.45 8.67
C GLY A 174 16.60 -10.57 7.42
N THR A 175 16.06 -11.02 6.28
CA THR A 175 15.86 -10.10 5.15
C THR A 175 14.78 -9.08 5.48
N ARG A 176 15.12 -7.80 5.37
CA ARG A 176 14.21 -6.70 5.60
C ARG A 176 13.01 -6.82 4.65
N ARG A 177 11.80 -6.63 5.17
CA ARG A 177 10.60 -6.48 4.34
C ARG A 177 10.76 -5.22 3.47
N VAL A 178 10.50 -5.36 2.18
CA VAL A 178 10.65 -4.27 1.21
C VAL A 178 9.33 -4.10 0.50
N ARG A 179 8.83 -2.88 0.32
CA ARG A 179 7.63 -2.64 -0.49
C ARG A 179 7.79 -3.14 -1.94
N SER A 180 6.75 -3.74 -2.49
CA SER A 180 6.68 -4.11 -3.90
C SER A 180 6.37 -2.89 -4.78
N GLY A 181 6.90 -2.83 -6.00
CA GLY A 181 6.15 -2.15 -7.05
C GLY A 181 5.01 -3.06 -7.48
N PHE A 182 3.78 -2.55 -7.54
CA PHE A 182 2.63 -3.31 -8.01
C PHE A 182 1.70 -2.35 -8.73
N ILE A 183 1.57 -2.51 -10.04
CA ILE A 183 0.72 -1.69 -10.89
C ILE A 183 -0.03 -2.54 -11.90
N THR A 184 -1.09 -1.99 -12.46
CA THR A 184 -1.77 -2.53 -13.64
C THR A 184 -1.44 -1.68 -14.85
N ALA A 185 -1.31 -2.32 -16.00
CA ALA A 185 -0.99 -1.66 -17.26
C ALA A 185 -1.70 -2.35 -18.42
N THR A 186 -1.97 -1.60 -19.48
CA THR A 186 -2.37 -2.16 -20.77
C THR A 186 -1.15 -2.14 -21.67
N VAL A 187 -0.73 -3.31 -22.15
CA VAL A 187 0.38 -3.43 -23.09
C VAL A 187 -0.17 -3.40 -24.50
N ASP A 188 0.21 -2.35 -25.23
CA ASP A 188 -0.14 -2.18 -26.63
C ASP A 188 0.45 -3.34 -27.44
N SER A 189 -0.45 -4.17 -27.94
CA SER A 189 -0.19 -5.43 -28.65
C SER A 189 -1.41 -5.71 -29.52
N VAL A 190 -1.37 -6.76 -30.33
CA VAL A 190 -2.47 -7.12 -31.25
C VAL A 190 -3.84 -7.16 -30.55
N ASP A 191 -3.88 -7.51 -29.25
CA ASP A 191 -5.12 -7.64 -28.46
C ASP A 191 -5.27 -6.62 -27.32
N ASN A 192 -4.38 -5.63 -27.16
CA ASN A 192 -4.38 -4.69 -26.02
C ASN A 192 -4.57 -5.37 -24.66
N ARG A 193 -3.60 -6.19 -24.25
CA ARG A 193 -3.73 -7.02 -23.05
C ARG A 193 -3.50 -6.23 -21.77
N ASN A 194 -4.42 -6.37 -20.82
CA ASN A 194 -4.23 -5.90 -19.46
C ASN A 194 -3.33 -6.89 -18.71
N VAL A 195 -2.34 -6.36 -18.01
CA VAL A 195 -1.39 -7.11 -17.20
C VAL A 195 -1.16 -6.40 -15.87
N MET A 196 -0.62 -7.13 -14.91
CA MET A 196 -0.01 -6.58 -13.72
C MET A 196 1.50 -6.64 -13.86
N LEU A 197 2.16 -5.55 -13.45
CA LEU A 197 3.61 -5.46 -13.36
C LEU A 197 3.99 -5.43 -11.88
N VAL A 198 4.92 -6.30 -11.50
CA VAL A 198 5.41 -6.44 -10.14
C VAL A 198 6.92 -6.17 -10.14
N THR A 199 7.41 -5.36 -9.20
CA THR A 199 8.85 -5.20 -8.97
C THR A 199 9.22 -5.54 -7.54
N LEU A 200 10.23 -6.39 -7.39
CA LEU A 200 10.66 -7.02 -6.15
C LEU A 200 12.17 -7.33 -6.21
N PRO A 201 12.90 -7.23 -5.10
CA PRO A 201 14.28 -7.69 -5.05
C PRO A 201 14.39 -9.22 -5.07
N VAL A 202 15.30 -9.74 -5.90
CA VAL A 202 15.75 -11.14 -5.93
C VAL A 202 17.12 -11.21 -5.27
N TYR A 203 17.26 -12.09 -4.27
CA TYR A 203 18.47 -12.17 -3.48
C TYR A 203 19.31 -13.39 -3.90
N ALA A 204 20.43 -13.15 -4.60
CA ALA A 204 21.46 -14.17 -4.84
C ALA A 204 22.24 -14.46 -3.54
N ASN A 205 22.83 -15.66 -3.40
CA ASN A 205 23.42 -16.16 -2.14
C ASN A 205 24.40 -15.20 -1.45
N ASP A 206 25.12 -14.40 -2.23
CA ASP A 206 26.16 -13.51 -1.69
C ASP A 206 25.77 -12.01 -1.71
N ASN A 207 24.56 -11.67 -2.18
CA ASN A 207 24.09 -10.29 -2.28
C ASN A 207 23.01 -9.97 -1.23
N LEU A 208 23.39 -9.18 -0.22
CA LEU A 208 22.48 -8.68 0.81
C LEU A 208 21.52 -7.58 0.31
N ASN A 209 21.89 -6.86 -0.75
CA ASN A 209 21.10 -5.75 -1.28
C ASN A 209 19.97 -6.23 -2.20
N GLY A 210 20.11 -7.44 -2.77
CA GLY A 210 19.19 -7.97 -3.78
C GLY A 210 19.29 -7.23 -5.12
N VAL A 211 18.86 -7.88 -6.19
CA VAL A 211 18.74 -7.29 -7.53
C VAL A 211 17.27 -7.04 -7.80
N LEU A 212 16.88 -5.81 -8.13
CA LEU A 212 15.49 -5.50 -8.42
C LEU A 212 15.11 -6.11 -9.77
N HIS A 213 14.09 -6.97 -9.78
CA HIS A 213 13.55 -7.58 -10.99
C HIS A 213 12.16 -7.03 -11.31
N LEU A 214 11.74 -7.24 -12.56
CA LEU A 214 10.39 -6.97 -13.04
C LEU A 214 9.71 -8.28 -13.43
N TRP A 215 8.48 -8.48 -12.97
CA TRP A 215 7.62 -9.58 -13.38
C TRP A 215 6.39 -9.04 -14.07
N LEU A 216 5.89 -9.81 -15.03
CA LEU A 216 4.64 -9.58 -15.74
C LEU A 216 3.69 -10.74 -15.46
N THR A 217 2.43 -10.43 -15.16
CA THR A 217 1.39 -11.45 -14.99
C THR A 217 0.02 -10.99 -15.48
N ASP A 218 -0.76 -11.92 -16.05
CA ASP A 218 -2.17 -11.75 -16.40
C ASP A 218 -3.12 -12.38 -15.34
N ASN A 219 -2.61 -12.60 -14.11
CA ASN A 219 -3.25 -13.34 -13.01
C ASN A 219 -3.36 -14.87 -13.24
N THR A 220 -2.75 -15.40 -14.31
CA THR A 220 -2.71 -16.84 -14.60
C THR A 220 -1.29 -17.29 -14.91
N HIS A 221 -0.61 -16.59 -15.80
CA HIS A 221 0.78 -16.78 -16.16
C HIS A 221 1.63 -15.71 -15.47
N ILE A 222 2.85 -16.08 -15.10
CA ILE A 222 3.81 -15.19 -14.47
C ILE A 222 5.15 -15.38 -15.17
N VAL A 223 5.73 -14.28 -15.64
CA VAL A 223 7.03 -14.28 -16.32
C VAL A 223 7.95 -13.32 -15.59
N ASP A 224 9.14 -13.78 -15.25
CA ASP A 224 10.25 -12.90 -14.84
C ASP A 224 10.83 -12.26 -16.11
N ILE A 225 10.67 -10.95 -16.24
CA ILE A 225 11.24 -10.17 -17.34
C ILE A 225 12.74 -10.00 -17.15
N GLY A 226 13.20 -10.02 -15.90
CA GLY A 226 14.61 -9.93 -15.52
C GLY A 226 14.94 -8.69 -14.68
N PRO A 227 16.25 -8.47 -14.45
CA PRO A 227 16.73 -7.39 -13.61
C PRO A 227 16.50 -6.02 -14.26
N VAL A 228 16.08 -5.06 -13.44
CA VAL A 228 15.88 -3.65 -13.81
C VAL A 228 16.80 -2.70 -13.04
N SER A 229 17.46 -3.18 -11.98
CA SER A 229 18.60 -2.48 -11.37
C SER A 229 19.91 -2.93 -12.01
N GLY A 230 20.84 -1.99 -12.21
CA GLY A 230 22.20 -2.30 -12.62
C GLY A 230 23.02 -2.94 -11.50
N ASN A 231 24.21 -3.44 -11.86
CA ASN A 231 25.25 -3.76 -10.89
C ASN A 231 26.02 -2.46 -10.63
N ASP A 232 25.69 -1.77 -9.55
CA ASP A 232 26.49 -0.65 -9.06
C ASP A 232 27.69 -1.15 -8.25
#